data_AF-A0A850QKW9-F1
#
_entry.id   AF-A0A850QKW9-F1
#
_cell.length_a   1.000
_cell.length_b   1.000
_cell.length_c   1.000
_cell.angle_alpha   90.00
_cell.angle_beta   90.00
_cell.angle_gamma   90.00
#
_symmetry.space_group_name_H-M   'P 1'
#
loop_
_entity.id
_entity.type
_entity.pdbx_description
1 polymer ?
#
loop_
_entity_poly.entity_id
_entity_poly.type
_entity_poly.pdbx_seq_one_letter_code
_entity_poly.pdbx_strand_id
1 'polypeptide(L)' 'GWYFSHPEARYFAVAQIQQDQALDYANRKGWNEREIEKWLGPNLN' A
#
# COMPACT_ATOMS: atom_id res chain seq x y z
N GLY A 1 7.41 14.03 -5.02
CA GLY A 1 8.00 12.69 -5.05
C GLY A 1 8.91 12.50 -3.85
N TRP A 2 9.44 11.30 -3.66
CA TRP A 2 10.38 10.96 -2.58
C TRP A 2 11.79 10.77 -3.15
N TYR A 3 12.83 11.08 -2.37
CA TYR A 3 14.23 10.88 -2.76
C TYR A 3 14.82 9.69 -1.99
N PHE A 4 15.46 8.75 -2.71
CA PHE A 4 16.17 7.59 -2.16
C PHE A 4 17.61 7.61 -2.66
N SER A 5 18.59 7.39 -1.78
CA SER A 5 20.03 7.44 -2.10
C SER A 5 20.75 6.09 -2.02
N HIS A 6 20.04 5.01 -1.66
CA HIS A 6 20.65 3.68 -1.57
C HIS A 6 21.03 3.19 -2.98
N PRO A 7 22.25 2.66 -3.20
CA PRO A 7 22.73 2.29 -4.54
C PRO A 7 21.89 1.18 -5.21
N GLU A 8 21.21 0.36 -4.42
CA GLU A 8 20.32 -0.70 -4.92
C GLU A 8 18.84 -0.27 -5.00
N ALA A 9 18.51 0.98 -4.67
CA ALA A 9 17.14 1.48 -4.78
C ALA A 9 16.69 1.46 -6.24
N ARG A 10 15.57 0.81 -6.49
CA ARG A 10 14.96 0.70 -7.81
C ARG A 10 13.45 0.80 -7.71
N TYR A 11 12.81 1.26 -8.77
CA TYR A 11 11.37 1.17 -8.89
C TYR A 11 10.94 -0.29 -9.04
N PHE A 12 9.88 -0.66 -8.34
CA PHE A 12 9.21 -1.94 -8.50
C PHE A 12 7.71 -1.74 -8.29
N ALA A 13 6.90 -2.58 -8.92
CA ALA A 13 5.45 -2.58 -8.71
C ALA A 13 5.12 -3.33 -7.41
N VAL A 14 4.23 -2.78 -6.60
CA VAL A 14 3.75 -3.42 -5.36
C VAL A 14 2.89 -4.65 -5.66
N ALA A 15 2.29 -4.74 -6.86
CA ALA A 15 1.33 -5.77 -7.26
C ALA A 15 0.10 -5.82 -6.33
N GLN A 16 -0.67 -6.91 -6.43
CA GLN A 16 -1.84 -7.13 -5.58
C GLN A 16 -1.41 -7.47 -4.15
N ILE A 17 -2.13 -6.91 -3.17
CA ILE A 17 -1.95 -7.13 -1.75
C ILE A 17 -3.15 -7.91 -1.19
N GLN A 18 -2.90 -8.65 -0.12
CA GLN A 18 -3.93 -9.45 0.57
C GLN A 18 -4.66 -8.61 1.62
N GLN A 19 -5.83 -9.11 2.04
CA GLN A 19 -6.70 -8.41 2.99
C GLN A 19 -6.01 -8.13 4.34
N ASP A 20 -5.18 -9.04 4.83
CA ASP A 20 -4.41 -8.88 6.07
C ASP A 20 -3.46 -7.66 6.00
N GLN A 21 -2.72 -7.51 4.90
CA GLN A 21 -1.83 -6.37 4.67
C GLN A 21 -2.61 -5.05 4.54
N ALA A 22 -3.78 -5.09 3.89
CA ALA A 22 -4.63 -3.92 3.74
C ALA A 22 -5.20 -3.45 5.08
N LEU A 23 -5.65 -4.38 5.94
CA LEU A 23 -6.16 -4.09 7.28
C LEU A 23 -5.06 -3.54 8.22
N ASP A 24 -3.86 -4.11 8.18
CA ASP A 24 -2.73 -3.59 8.94
C ASP A 24 -2.39 -2.14 8.52
N TYR A 25 -2.36 -1.87 7.22
CA TYR A 25 -2.13 -0.51 6.71
C TYR A 25 -3.24 0.46 7.13
N ALA A 26 -4.49 0.00 7.13
CA ALA A 26 -5.63 0.80 7.57
C ALA A 26 -5.50 1.18 9.06
N ASN A 27 -5.14 0.22 9.91
CA ASN A 27 -4.90 0.47 11.34
C ASN A 27 -3.79 1.51 11.55
N ARG A 28 -2.68 1.41 10.80
CA ARG A 28 -1.58 2.39 10.87
C ARG A 28 -2.00 3.81 10.43
N LYS A 29 -2.97 3.90 9.52
CA LYS A 29 -3.46 5.17 8.97
C LYS A 29 -4.72 5.69 9.67
N GLY A 30 -5.34 4.90 10.55
CA GLY A 30 -6.64 5.19 11.16
C GLY A 30 -7.79 5.15 10.14
N TRP A 31 -7.66 4.32 9.10
CA TRP A 31 -8.64 4.21 8.03
C TRP A 31 -9.69 3.12 8.30
N ASN A 32 -10.88 3.32 7.76
CA ASN A 32 -11.95 2.32 7.71
C ASN A 32 -11.97 1.56 6.36
N GLU A 33 -12.75 0.49 6.26
CA GLU A 33 -12.82 -0.38 5.08
C GLU A 33 -13.13 0.38 3.77
N ARG A 34 -14.02 1.38 3.80
CA ARG A 34 -14.34 2.17 2.60
C ARG A 34 -13.16 2.99 2.11
N GLU A 35 -12.30 3.45 3.02
CA GLU A 35 -11.08 4.16 2.65
C GLU A 35 -10.04 3.21 2.04
N ILE A 36 -9.93 1.98 2.56
CA ILE A 36 -9.08 0.94 1.97
C ILE A 36 -9.52 0.66 0.54
N GLU A 37 -10.79 0.34 0.30
CA GLU A 37 -11.32 0.04 -1.03
C GLU A 37 -11.14 1.21 -2.01
N LYS A 38 -11.42 2.44 -1.54
CA LYS A 38 -11.30 3.65 -2.36
C LYS A 38 -9.88 3.92 -2.85
N TRP A 39 -8.88 3.72 -1.99
CA TRP A 39 -7.49 4.11 -2.28
C TRP A 39 -6.61 2.96 -2.74
N LEU A 40 -6.87 1.75 -2.26
CA LEU A 40 -6.08 0.56 -2.55
C LEU A 40 -6.80 -0.43 -3.48
N GLY A 41 -8.06 -0.19 -3.84
CA GLY A 41 -8.87 -1.09 -4.68
C GLY A 41 -8.17 -1.67 -5.91
N PRO A 42 -7.41 -0.90 -6.72
CA PRO A 42 -6.67 -1.45 -7.87
C PRO A 42 -5.61 -2.49 -7.51
N ASN A 43 -5.19 -2.52 -6.25
CA ASN A 43 -4.15 -3.38 -5.71
C ASN A 43 -4.70 -4.37 -4.66
N LEU A 44 -6.02 -4.52 -4.48
CA LEU A 44 -6.60 -5.57 -3.63
C LEU A 44 -6.89 -6.83 -4.46
N ASN A 45 -6.45 -8.00 -3.97
CA ASN A 45 -6.83 -9.31 -4.51
C ASN A 45 -8.26 -9.70 -4.17
#